data_AF-A0AAW5ET09-F1
#
_entry.id   AF-A0AAW5ET09-F1
#
_cell.length_a   1.000
_cell.length_b   1.000
_cell.length_c   1.000
_cell.angle_alpha   90.00
_cell.angle_beta   90.00
_cell.angle_gamma   90.00
#
_symmetry.space_group_name_H-M   'P 1'
#
loop_
_entity.id
_entity.type
_entity.pdbx_description
1 polymer ?
#
loop_
_entity_poly.entity_id
_entity_poly.type
_entity_poly.pdbx_seq_one_letter_code
_entity_poly.pdbx_strand_id
1 'polypeptide(L)'
;MLLNVIERGPEEASGQDAGRPPVVLLHGLFGRARNLGFFQRRLARTRRTLAIDLRNHGESPHGAMDYNTMSADLLETLAHHNALPATLVGHSMGGKVAMTLALMRPGMVHSLLVADIPPARTGHGQFGLGEQMLHVAFPPFLNRAGADLLLQHYIPNADVRALMLQNIRVGENPGWSIGLRDIVDSMPNVESWPYIPEGYSYPGPTLFLAGENSPYIRPEHFMTMRRLFPNYRLELIEKAGHWLHVENPGRFAELLENFVGSY
;
A
#
# COMPACT_ATOMS: atom_id res chain seq x y z
N MET A 1 15.55 -7.76 -2.78
CA MET A 1 15.47 -7.03 -4.07
C MET A 1 15.22 -5.56 -3.77
N LEU A 2 15.99 -4.63 -4.36
CA LEU A 2 15.76 -3.20 -4.18
C LEU A 2 14.53 -2.74 -4.98
N LEU A 3 13.61 -2.07 -4.29
CA LEU A 3 12.39 -1.52 -4.86
C LEU A 3 12.61 -0.08 -5.35
N ASN A 4 11.79 0.36 -6.30
CA ASN A 4 11.77 1.75 -6.74
C ASN A 4 11.20 2.67 -5.63
N VAL A 5 11.88 3.79 -5.41
CA VAL A 5 11.58 4.75 -4.35
C VAL A 5 11.47 6.16 -4.93
N ILE A 6 10.39 6.86 -4.57
CA ILE A 6 10.29 8.31 -4.73
C ILE A 6 10.53 8.93 -3.37
N GLU A 7 11.66 9.60 -3.20
CA GLU A 7 12.06 10.24 -1.96
C GLU A 7 11.76 11.74 -1.97
N ARG A 8 11.31 12.30 -0.84
CA ARG A 8 11.06 13.74 -0.65
C ARG A 8 11.34 14.21 0.78
N GLY A 9 11.71 15.47 0.92
CA GLY A 9 11.80 16.18 2.19
C GLY A 9 12.94 15.72 3.11
N PRO A 10 13.08 16.34 4.30
CA PRO A 10 12.25 17.43 4.79
C PRO A 10 12.54 18.76 4.06
N GLU A 11 11.50 19.49 3.66
CA GLU A 11 11.61 20.76 2.90
C GLU A 11 11.73 21.99 3.83
N GLU A 12 11.07 21.95 5.00
CA GLU A 12 10.99 23.03 5.99
C GLU A 12 11.55 22.55 7.35
N ALA A 13 12.65 21.79 7.35
CA ALA A 13 13.20 21.21 8.58
C ALA A 13 13.62 22.30 9.59
N SER A 14 12.99 22.30 10.76
CA SER A 14 13.48 23.03 11.92
C SER A 14 14.51 22.20 12.70
N GLY A 15 15.24 22.81 13.63
CA GLY A 15 16.15 22.07 14.53
C GLY A 15 15.44 20.99 15.37
N GLN A 16 14.11 21.07 15.52
CA GLN A 16 13.29 20.06 16.20
C GLN A 16 12.86 18.90 15.28
N ASP A 17 13.07 19.02 13.97
CA ASP A 17 12.78 17.98 12.98
C ASP A 17 14.00 17.09 12.66
N ALA A 18 15.19 17.53 13.08
CA ALA A 18 16.42 16.75 12.94
C ALA A 18 16.33 15.45 13.75
N GLY A 19 16.55 14.32 13.08
CA GLY A 19 16.53 12.99 13.71
C GLY A 19 15.15 12.34 13.85
N ARG A 20 14.08 12.98 13.35
CA ARG A 20 12.75 12.37 13.31
C ARG A 20 12.72 11.18 12.34
N PRO A 21 12.09 10.05 12.71
CA PRO A 21 11.98 8.89 11.83
C PRO A 21 11.32 9.25 10.49
N PRO A 22 11.82 8.70 9.36
CA PRO A 22 11.21 8.91 8.06
C PRO A 22 9.84 8.24 7.98
N VAL A 23 8.99 8.73 7.07
CA VAL A 23 7.68 8.14 6.79
C VAL A 23 7.73 7.38 5.46
N VAL A 24 7.35 6.11 5.48
CA VAL A 24 7.31 5.23 4.31
C VAL A 24 5.87 4.97 3.93
N LEU A 25 5.54 5.25 2.67
CA LEU A 25 4.18 5.14 2.11
C LEU A 25 4.12 3.95 1.14
N LEU A 26 3.22 3.01 1.40
CA LEU A 26 3.04 1.76 0.64
C LEU A 26 1.62 1.68 0.06
N HIS A 27 1.52 1.47 -1.25
CA HIS A 27 0.25 1.41 -1.97
C HIS A 27 -0.43 0.03 -1.85
N GLY A 28 -1.73 -0.03 -2.20
CA GLY A 28 -2.47 -1.28 -2.34
C GLY A 28 -2.25 -1.98 -3.69
N LEU A 29 -2.91 -3.12 -3.91
CA LEU A 29 -2.83 -3.86 -5.17
C LEU A 29 -3.19 -2.97 -6.37
N PHE A 30 -2.43 -3.11 -7.47
CA PHE A 30 -2.52 -2.30 -8.70
C PHE A 30 -2.21 -0.80 -8.52
N GLY A 31 -1.84 -0.37 -7.33
CA GLY A 31 -1.32 0.98 -7.07
C GLY A 31 0.14 1.16 -7.47
N ARG A 32 0.65 2.36 -7.19
CA ARG A 32 2.06 2.76 -7.34
C ARG A 32 2.40 3.90 -6.38
N ALA A 33 3.68 4.10 -6.10
CA ALA A 33 4.24 5.16 -5.25
C ALA A 33 3.64 6.55 -5.57
N ARG A 34 3.52 6.87 -6.87
CA ARG A 34 2.98 8.16 -7.32
C ARG A 34 1.54 8.41 -6.89
N ASN A 35 0.74 7.37 -6.62
CA ASN A 35 -0.62 7.55 -6.10
C ASN A 35 -0.66 8.18 -4.71
N LEU A 36 0.43 8.02 -3.94
CA LEU A 36 0.55 8.53 -2.57
C LEU A 36 1.15 9.95 -2.53
N GLY A 37 1.45 10.54 -3.69
CA GLY A 37 2.20 11.80 -3.79
C GLY A 37 1.52 13.00 -3.12
N PHE A 38 0.17 13.01 -3.04
CA PHE A 38 -0.55 14.06 -2.30
C PHE A 38 -0.18 14.04 -0.80
N PHE A 39 -0.25 12.88 -0.16
CA PHE A 39 0.12 12.71 1.25
C PHE A 39 1.62 12.86 1.47
N GLN A 40 2.43 12.31 0.55
CA GLN A 40 3.87 12.41 0.59
C GLN A 40 4.34 13.86 0.65
N ARG A 41 3.85 14.73 -0.23
CA ARG A 41 4.24 16.15 -0.26
C ARG A 41 3.87 16.88 1.02
N ARG A 42 2.72 16.56 1.61
CA ARG A 42 2.28 17.20 2.86
C ARG A 42 3.19 16.83 4.03
N LEU A 43 3.52 15.55 4.16
CA LEU A 43 4.46 15.05 5.16
C LEU A 43 5.91 15.51 4.90
N ALA A 44 6.31 15.63 3.64
CA ALA A 44 7.65 16.05 3.22
C ALA A 44 8.03 17.46 3.67
N ARG A 45 7.05 18.27 4.11
CA ARG A 45 7.34 19.57 4.73
C ARG A 45 8.20 19.42 5.98
N THR A 46 7.90 18.44 6.83
CA THR A 46 8.54 18.29 8.16
C THR A 46 9.27 16.96 8.35
N ARG A 47 9.05 15.97 7.47
CA ARG A 47 9.67 14.63 7.56
C ARG A 47 10.36 14.26 6.25
N ARG A 48 11.40 13.45 6.35
CA ARG A 48 11.88 12.66 5.21
C ARG A 48 10.82 11.61 4.86
N THR A 49 10.48 11.47 3.59
CA THR A 49 9.42 10.57 3.13
C THR A 49 9.85 9.72 1.94
N LEU A 50 9.44 8.45 1.94
CA LEU A 50 9.72 7.49 0.88
C LEU A 50 8.39 6.89 0.42
N ALA A 51 7.98 7.15 -0.81
CA ALA A 51 6.88 6.40 -1.44
C ALA A 51 7.47 5.28 -2.29
N ILE A 52 7.03 4.05 -2.06
CA ILE A 52 7.66 2.86 -2.63
C ILE A 52 6.70 2.18 -3.60
N ASP A 53 7.20 1.83 -4.78
CA ASP A 53 6.53 0.86 -5.65
C ASP A 53 6.81 -0.53 -5.10
N LEU A 54 5.79 -1.27 -4.68
CA LEU A 54 5.97 -2.64 -4.25
C LEU A 54 6.35 -3.52 -5.44
N ARG A 55 6.94 -4.69 -5.18
CA ARG A 55 7.25 -5.69 -6.23
C ARG A 55 6.08 -5.86 -7.20
N ASN A 56 6.39 -6.06 -8.47
CA ASN A 56 5.45 -6.16 -9.59
C ASN A 56 4.67 -4.89 -9.91
N HIS A 57 4.86 -3.78 -9.21
CA HIS A 57 4.12 -2.54 -9.42
C HIS A 57 5.06 -1.40 -9.80
N GLY A 58 4.50 -0.39 -10.48
CA GLY A 58 5.25 0.78 -10.93
C GLY A 58 6.54 0.40 -11.65
N GLU A 59 7.67 0.93 -11.18
CA GLU A 59 9.00 0.67 -11.75
C GLU A 59 9.82 -0.35 -10.95
N SER A 60 9.21 -1.05 -9.99
CA SER A 60 9.89 -2.07 -9.18
C SER A 60 10.04 -3.39 -9.93
N PRO A 61 11.06 -4.20 -9.62
CA PRO A 61 11.27 -5.45 -10.33
C PRO A 61 10.14 -6.47 -10.06
N HIS A 62 10.02 -7.42 -10.99
CA HIS A 62 8.94 -8.40 -11.00
C HIS A 62 9.37 -9.76 -10.42
N GLY A 63 8.41 -10.53 -9.91
CA GLY A 63 8.60 -11.90 -9.44
C GLY A 63 7.47 -12.39 -8.52
N ALA A 64 7.58 -13.61 -8.00
CA ALA A 64 6.60 -14.19 -7.08
C ALA A 64 6.38 -13.32 -5.82
N MET A 65 5.13 -13.29 -5.34
CA MET A 65 4.76 -12.52 -4.15
C MET A 65 4.18 -13.38 -3.03
N ASP A 66 4.69 -13.13 -1.83
CA ASP A 66 4.01 -13.36 -0.57
C ASP A 66 4.42 -12.25 0.41
N TYR A 67 3.78 -12.19 1.57
CA TYR A 67 4.02 -11.13 2.53
C TYR A 67 5.41 -11.18 3.18
N ASN A 68 6.00 -12.36 3.35
CA ASN A 68 7.36 -12.50 3.88
C ASN A 68 8.36 -11.92 2.89
N THR A 69 8.27 -12.32 1.63
CA THR A 69 9.13 -11.85 0.54
C THR A 69 8.96 -10.34 0.33
N MET A 70 7.73 -9.81 0.31
CA MET A 70 7.49 -8.37 0.15
C MET A 70 8.00 -7.56 1.35
N SER A 71 7.88 -8.08 2.57
CA SER A 71 8.43 -7.45 3.76
C SER A 71 9.96 -7.45 3.78
N ALA A 72 10.59 -8.50 3.22
CA ALA A 72 12.05 -8.59 3.09
C ALA A 72 12.60 -7.58 2.08
N ASP A 73 11.95 -7.42 0.93
CA ASP A 73 12.32 -6.40 -0.05
C ASP A 73 12.15 -4.98 0.50
N LEU A 74 11.07 -4.75 1.26
CA LEU A 74 10.88 -3.48 1.96
C LEU A 74 12.02 -3.23 2.95
N LEU A 75 12.35 -4.20 3.80
CA LEU A 75 13.43 -4.08 4.78
C LEU A 75 14.77 -3.77 4.10
N GLU A 76 15.13 -4.52 3.05
CA GLU A 76 16.37 -4.31 2.29
C GLU A 76 16.41 -2.92 1.66
N THR A 77 15.30 -2.48 1.05
CA THR A 77 15.18 -1.15 0.46
C THR A 77 15.33 -0.05 1.51
N LEU A 78 14.66 -0.17 2.66
CA LEU A 78 14.76 0.83 3.72
C LEU A 78 16.15 0.86 4.36
N ALA A 79 16.82 -0.28 4.51
CA ALA A 79 18.21 -0.33 4.97
C ALA A 79 19.15 0.36 3.96
N HIS A 80 18.99 0.08 2.66
CA HIS A 80 19.76 0.71 1.59
C HIS A 80 19.62 2.24 1.60
N HIS A 81 18.42 2.75 1.87
CA HIS A 81 18.15 4.19 1.95
C HIS A 81 18.46 4.82 3.33
N ASN A 82 19.07 4.10 4.28
CA ASN A 82 19.28 4.56 5.66
C ASN A 82 17.99 5.13 6.29
N ALA A 83 16.88 4.42 6.08
CA ALA A 83 15.55 4.86 6.46
C ALA A 83 14.97 4.09 7.66
N LEU A 84 15.79 3.31 8.37
CA LEU A 84 15.35 2.50 9.52
C LEU A 84 15.83 3.11 10.85
N PRO A 85 15.02 3.09 11.92
CA PRO A 85 13.61 2.69 11.93
C PRO A 85 12.69 3.73 11.26
N ALA A 86 11.53 3.31 10.77
CA ALA A 86 10.59 4.18 10.03
C ALA A 86 9.17 4.13 10.58
N THR A 87 8.42 5.21 10.36
CA THR A 87 6.95 5.17 10.39
C THR A 87 6.45 4.54 9.09
N LEU A 88 5.74 3.41 9.18
CA LEU A 88 5.19 2.74 8.00
C LEU A 88 3.70 3.07 7.84
N VAL A 89 3.29 3.43 6.63
CA VAL A 89 1.92 3.77 6.27
C VAL A 89 1.55 2.91 5.06
N GLY A 90 0.64 1.95 5.23
CA GLY A 90 0.28 1.02 4.16
C GLY A 90 -1.21 0.91 3.93
N HIS A 91 -1.64 0.97 2.67
CA HIS A 91 -3.00 0.68 2.25
C HIS A 91 -3.14 -0.76 1.76
N SER A 92 -4.19 -1.47 2.17
CA SER A 92 -4.54 -2.78 1.64
C SER A 92 -3.35 -3.76 1.61
N MET A 93 -2.93 -4.24 0.45
CA MET A 93 -1.72 -5.05 0.28
C MET A 93 -0.48 -4.45 0.96
N GLY A 94 -0.22 -3.15 0.78
CA GLY A 94 0.89 -2.44 1.44
C GLY A 94 0.74 -2.40 2.97
N GLY A 95 -0.49 -2.35 3.48
CA GLY A 95 -0.78 -2.48 4.91
C GLY A 95 -0.37 -3.85 5.47
N LYS A 96 -0.67 -4.93 4.74
CA LYS A 96 -0.22 -6.28 5.12
C LYS A 96 1.30 -6.45 5.03
N VAL A 97 1.97 -5.82 4.06
CA VAL A 97 3.44 -5.77 4.00
C VAL A 97 4.02 -5.06 5.24
N ALA A 98 3.49 -3.88 5.58
CA ALA A 98 3.93 -3.10 6.73
C ALA A 98 3.71 -3.86 8.06
N MET A 99 2.52 -4.45 8.23
CA MET A 99 2.21 -5.29 9.39
C MET A 99 3.15 -6.49 9.52
N THR A 100 3.47 -7.16 8.40
CA THR A 100 4.40 -8.30 8.40
C THR A 100 5.79 -7.86 8.83
N LEU A 101 6.29 -6.73 8.30
CA LEU A 101 7.59 -6.20 8.72
C LEU A 101 7.60 -5.82 10.21
N ALA A 102 6.55 -5.16 10.70
CA ALA A 102 6.43 -4.75 12.10
C ALA A 102 6.41 -5.95 13.07
N LEU A 103 5.77 -7.06 12.68
CA LEU A 103 5.72 -8.28 13.49
C LEU A 103 7.04 -9.05 13.46
N MET A 104 7.69 -9.14 12.29
CA MET A 104 8.93 -9.91 12.13
C MET A 104 10.16 -9.16 12.64
N ARG A 105 10.15 -7.83 12.55
CA ARG A 105 11.28 -6.94 12.89
C ARG A 105 10.78 -5.69 13.63
N PRO A 106 10.19 -5.83 14.83
CA PRO A 106 9.57 -4.71 15.55
C PRO A 106 10.51 -3.52 15.78
N GLY A 107 11.80 -3.76 16.02
CA GLY A 107 12.79 -2.68 16.20
C GLY A 107 13.12 -1.87 14.94
N MET A 108 12.63 -2.29 13.76
CA MET A 108 12.80 -1.57 12.49
C MET A 108 11.61 -0.65 12.18
N VAL A 109 10.53 -0.72 12.97
CA VAL A 109 9.31 0.06 12.78
C VAL A 109 9.10 0.96 13.99
N HIS A 110 9.05 2.26 13.75
CA HIS A 110 8.82 3.27 14.77
C HIS A 110 7.34 3.37 15.15
N SER A 111 6.49 3.48 14.15
CA SER A 111 5.04 3.49 14.29
C SER A 111 4.38 2.98 13.01
N LEU A 112 3.14 2.51 13.10
CA LEU A 112 2.47 1.80 12.02
C LEU A 112 1.06 2.38 11.78
N LEU A 113 0.77 2.77 10.55
CA LEU A 113 -0.58 3.12 10.09
C LEU A 113 -1.01 2.14 8.99
N VAL A 114 -2.16 1.48 9.21
CA VAL A 114 -2.73 0.49 8.30
C VAL A 114 -4.08 0.99 7.82
N ALA A 115 -4.19 1.24 6.52
CA ALA A 115 -5.41 1.71 5.89
C ALA A 115 -6.21 0.55 5.29
N ASP A 116 -7.31 0.24 5.96
CA ASP A 116 -8.44 -0.59 5.55
C ASP A 116 -8.09 -2.01 5.13
N ILE A 117 -7.35 -2.68 6.00
CA ILE A 117 -7.00 -4.08 5.84
C ILE A 117 -6.75 -4.73 7.21
N PRO A 118 -7.36 -5.89 7.51
CA PRO A 118 -7.06 -6.63 8.73
C PRO A 118 -5.82 -7.53 8.55
N PRO A 119 -5.17 -7.96 9.64
CA PRO A 119 -4.19 -9.05 9.63
C PRO A 119 -4.89 -10.42 9.51
N ALA A 120 -5.58 -10.62 8.40
CA ALA A 120 -6.38 -11.82 8.14
C ALA A 120 -6.45 -12.13 6.64
N ARG A 121 -6.87 -13.36 6.32
CA ARG A 121 -7.23 -13.71 4.94
C ARG A 121 -8.44 -12.88 4.52
N THR A 122 -8.36 -12.24 3.36
CA THR A 122 -9.41 -11.38 2.81
C THR A 122 -9.86 -12.00 1.50
N GLY A 123 -10.97 -12.74 1.52
CA GLY A 123 -11.47 -13.51 0.37
C GLY A 123 -12.45 -12.74 -0.52
N HIS A 124 -12.24 -11.45 -0.75
CA HIS A 124 -13.20 -10.62 -1.49
C HIS A 124 -13.01 -10.73 -3.01
N GLY A 125 -13.10 -11.95 -3.55
CA GLY A 125 -13.91 -12.29 -4.74
C GLY A 125 -13.77 -11.50 -6.05
N GLN A 126 -12.71 -10.72 -6.30
CA GLN A 126 -12.55 -9.96 -7.55
C GLN A 126 -11.58 -10.60 -8.55
N PHE A 127 -11.33 -11.91 -8.45
CA PHE A 127 -10.29 -12.61 -9.21
C PHE A 127 -10.56 -12.83 -10.69
N GLY A 128 -11.81 -12.71 -11.12
CA GLY A 128 -12.11 -12.70 -12.55
C GLY A 128 -11.36 -11.58 -13.26
N LEU A 129 -11.10 -10.45 -12.58
CA LEU A 129 -10.45 -9.31 -13.20
C LEU A 129 -9.01 -9.62 -13.59
N GLY A 130 -8.19 -10.16 -12.70
CA GLY A 130 -6.78 -10.43 -12.97
C GLY A 130 -6.59 -11.39 -14.16
N GLU A 131 -7.34 -12.50 -14.15
CA GLU A 131 -7.33 -13.47 -15.26
C GLU A 131 -7.81 -12.84 -16.56
N GLN A 132 -8.90 -12.07 -16.55
CA GLN A 132 -9.37 -11.35 -17.74
C GLN A 132 -8.32 -10.36 -18.26
N MET A 133 -7.61 -9.66 -17.36
CA MET A 133 -6.60 -8.68 -17.73
C MET A 133 -5.39 -9.30 -18.44
N LEU A 134 -5.05 -10.56 -18.14
CA LEU A 134 -3.98 -11.29 -18.84
C LEU A 134 -4.30 -11.57 -20.31
N HIS A 135 -5.60 -11.56 -20.67
CA HIS A 135 -6.08 -11.85 -22.02
C HIS A 135 -6.48 -10.60 -22.80
N VAL A 136 -6.30 -9.40 -22.24
CA VAL A 136 -6.56 -8.14 -22.93
C VAL A 136 -5.59 -8.02 -24.12
N ALA A 137 -6.15 -7.99 -25.32
CA ALA A 137 -5.40 -7.68 -26.54
C ALA A 137 -5.30 -6.16 -26.70
N PHE A 138 -4.07 -5.64 -26.67
CA PHE A 138 -3.80 -4.21 -26.84
C PHE A 138 -3.60 -3.87 -28.32
N PRO A 139 -4.46 -3.03 -28.94
CA PRO A 139 -4.26 -2.59 -30.33
C PRO A 139 -3.00 -1.74 -30.47
N PRO A 140 -2.23 -1.80 -31.58
CA PRO A 140 -1.08 -0.93 -31.77
C PRO A 140 -1.50 0.55 -31.83
N PHE A 141 -0.59 1.45 -31.44
CA PHE A 141 -0.82 2.90 -31.36
C PHE A 141 -1.95 3.30 -30.40
N LEU A 142 -2.25 2.44 -29.41
CA LEU A 142 -3.27 2.73 -28.40
C LEU A 142 -2.92 4.01 -27.64
N ASN A 143 -3.84 4.97 -27.64
CA ASN A 143 -3.74 6.15 -26.81
C ASN A 143 -4.53 5.98 -25.50
N ARG A 144 -4.43 6.95 -24.60
CA ARG A 144 -5.05 6.83 -23.26
C ARG A 144 -6.58 6.77 -23.29
N ALA A 145 -7.23 7.50 -24.21
CA ALA A 145 -8.67 7.45 -24.36
C ALA A 145 -9.14 6.07 -24.88
N GLY A 146 -8.41 5.51 -25.86
CA GLY A 146 -8.65 4.18 -26.38
C GLY A 146 -8.42 3.09 -25.32
N ALA A 147 -7.40 3.25 -24.47
CA ALA A 147 -7.16 2.32 -23.37
C ALA A 147 -8.29 2.34 -22.32
N ASP A 148 -8.85 3.50 -21.99
CA ASP A 148 -10.01 3.59 -21.09
C ASP A 148 -11.24 2.90 -21.70
N LEU A 149 -11.55 3.16 -22.97
CA LEU A 149 -12.64 2.47 -23.69
C LEU A 149 -12.43 0.95 -23.74
N LEU A 150 -11.20 0.50 -24.00
CA LEU A 150 -10.85 -0.93 -23.98
C LEU A 150 -11.12 -1.55 -22.61
N LEU A 151 -10.64 -0.92 -21.53
CA LEU A 151 -10.83 -1.44 -20.18
C LEU A 151 -12.27 -1.35 -19.69
N GLN A 152 -13.09 -0.44 -20.22
CA GLN A 152 -14.50 -0.31 -19.84
C GLN A 152 -15.29 -1.61 -20.08
N HIS A 153 -14.90 -2.38 -21.10
CA HIS A 153 -15.51 -3.69 -21.39
C HIS A 153 -15.27 -4.73 -20.29
N TYR A 154 -14.18 -4.60 -19.54
CA TYR A 154 -13.78 -5.58 -18.52
C TYR A 154 -14.00 -5.06 -17.09
N ILE A 155 -13.89 -3.74 -16.90
CA ILE A 155 -13.94 -3.08 -15.60
C ILE A 155 -15.03 -2.01 -15.64
N PRO A 156 -16.28 -2.33 -15.26
CA PRO A 156 -17.37 -1.35 -15.24
C PRO A 156 -17.13 -0.23 -14.21
N ASN A 157 -16.53 -0.56 -13.07
CA ASN A 157 -16.23 0.40 -12.01
C ASN A 157 -15.18 1.42 -12.50
N ALA A 158 -15.56 2.70 -12.55
CA ALA A 158 -14.72 3.76 -13.11
C ALA A 158 -13.44 4.01 -12.29
N ASP A 159 -13.50 3.88 -10.97
CA ASP A 159 -12.34 4.13 -10.10
C ASP A 159 -11.30 3.02 -10.23
N VAL A 160 -11.75 1.76 -10.23
CA VAL A 160 -10.88 0.60 -10.48
C VAL A 160 -10.29 0.66 -11.89
N ARG A 161 -11.07 1.10 -12.89
CA ARG A 161 -10.58 1.28 -14.26
C ARG A 161 -9.54 2.40 -14.35
N ALA A 162 -9.78 3.53 -13.71
CA ALA A 162 -8.83 4.64 -13.64
C ALA A 162 -7.52 4.24 -12.94
N LEU A 163 -7.57 3.33 -11.96
CA LEU A 163 -6.39 2.71 -11.38
C LEU A 163 -5.67 1.81 -12.39
N MET A 164 -6.38 0.89 -13.04
CA MET A 164 -5.75 -0.03 -14.00
C MET A 164 -5.16 0.68 -15.21
N LEU A 165 -5.81 1.75 -15.69
CA LEU A 165 -5.32 2.58 -16.79
C LEU A 165 -3.93 3.18 -16.53
N GLN A 166 -3.57 3.36 -15.26
CA GLN A 166 -2.27 3.87 -14.85
C GLN A 166 -1.13 2.86 -15.05
N ASN A 167 -1.47 1.59 -15.21
CA ASN A 167 -0.55 0.47 -15.39
C ASN A 167 -0.47 0.03 -16.87
N ILE A 168 -0.96 0.85 -17.80
CA ILE A 168 -0.88 0.59 -19.24
C ILE A 168 0.21 1.48 -19.87
N ARG A 169 1.17 0.85 -20.54
CA ARG A 169 2.01 1.50 -21.54
C ARG A 169 1.18 1.71 -22.80
N VAL A 170 1.09 2.95 -23.25
CA VAL A 170 0.42 3.37 -24.49
C VAL A 170 1.45 3.59 -25.61
N GLY A 171 0.99 3.74 -26.85
CA GLY A 171 1.86 3.99 -28.01
C GLY A 171 1.96 2.77 -28.94
N GLU A 172 3.08 2.64 -29.65
CA GLU A 172 3.25 1.66 -30.74
C GLU A 172 3.19 0.20 -30.24
N ASN A 173 3.77 -0.07 -29.06
CA ASN A 173 3.77 -1.40 -28.42
C ASN A 173 3.10 -1.34 -27.02
N PRO A 174 1.76 -1.23 -27.00
CA PRO A 174 1.03 -1.09 -25.75
C PRO A 174 0.91 -2.40 -24.99
N GLY A 175 0.70 -2.29 -23.69
CA GLY A 175 0.55 -3.45 -22.80
C GLY A 175 0.66 -3.06 -21.34
N TRP A 176 0.55 -4.03 -20.46
CA TRP A 176 0.78 -3.82 -19.03
C TRP A 176 2.22 -3.39 -18.76
N SER A 177 2.38 -2.34 -17.95
CA SER A 177 3.68 -1.84 -17.49
C SER A 177 4.10 -2.44 -16.14
N ILE A 178 3.32 -3.39 -15.63
CA ILE A 178 3.49 -4.03 -14.33
C ILE A 178 3.65 -5.55 -14.49
N GLY A 179 4.10 -6.24 -13.45
CA GLY A 179 4.24 -7.69 -13.39
C GLY A 179 2.88 -8.38 -13.25
N LEU A 180 1.94 -8.13 -14.18
CA LEU A 180 0.55 -8.61 -14.05
C LEU A 180 0.48 -10.13 -13.95
N ARG A 181 1.30 -10.86 -14.71
CA ARG A 181 1.37 -12.33 -14.63
C ARG A 181 1.74 -12.79 -13.22
N ASP A 182 2.86 -12.29 -12.68
CA ASP A 182 3.30 -12.60 -11.32
C ASP A 182 2.27 -12.19 -10.27
N ILE A 183 1.58 -11.06 -10.46
CA ILE A 183 0.48 -10.63 -9.60
C ILE A 183 -0.63 -11.67 -9.59
N VAL A 184 -1.13 -12.05 -10.77
CA VAL A 184 -2.23 -13.01 -10.92
C VAL A 184 -1.85 -14.38 -10.36
N ASP A 185 -0.66 -14.87 -10.70
CA ASP A 185 -0.17 -16.18 -10.23
C ASP A 185 0.03 -16.20 -8.70
N SER A 186 0.34 -15.04 -8.09
CA SER A 186 0.53 -14.90 -6.64
C SER A 186 -0.73 -14.49 -5.88
N MET A 187 -1.87 -14.32 -6.54
CA MET A 187 -3.11 -13.84 -5.92
C MET A 187 -3.56 -14.63 -4.69
N PRO A 188 -3.47 -15.98 -4.65
CA PRO A 188 -3.79 -16.74 -3.43
C PRO A 188 -2.95 -16.30 -2.21
N ASN A 189 -1.70 -15.90 -2.41
CA ASN A 189 -0.82 -15.41 -1.36
C ASN A 189 -1.16 -13.99 -0.94
N VAL A 190 -1.54 -13.13 -1.89
CA VAL A 190 -1.95 -11.73 -1.63
C VAL A 190 -3.26 -11.70 -0.83
N GLU A 191 -4.21 -12.58 -1.11
CA GLU A 191 -5.42 -12.64 -0.27
C GLU A 191 -5.18 -13.26 1.10
N SER A 192 -4.13 -14.04 1.23
CA SER A 192 -3.78 -14.72 2.47
C SER A 192 -3.29 -13.75 3.56
N TRP A 193 -2.94 -14.33 4.68
CA TRP A 193 -2.19 -13.69 5.76
C TRP A 193 -1.12 -14.69 6.19
N PRO A 194 0.16 -14.28 6.31
CA PRO A 194 1.22 -15.21 6.68
C PRO A 194 0.95 -15.81 8.05
N TYR A 195 1.41 -17.03 8.27
CA TYR A 195 1.41 -17.61 9.59
C TYR A 195 2.27 -16.75 10.53
N ILE A 196 1.67 -16.28 11.62
CA ILE A 196 2.36 -15.53 12.67
C ILE A 196 2.44 -16.43 13.91
N PRO A 197 3.64 -16.82 14.36
CA PRO A 197 3.80 -17.67 15.54
C PRO A 197 3.13 -17.10 16.80
N GLU A 198 2.85 -17.97 17.76
CA GLU A 198 2.39 -17.54 19.07
C GLU A 198 3.46 -16.68 19.78
N GLY A 199 3.03 -15.71 20.57
CA GLY A 199 3.93 -14.75 21.25
C GLY A 199 4.44 -13.59 20.39
N TYR A 200 4.29 -13.64 19.05
CA TYR A 200 4.65 -12.52 18.19
C TYR A 200 3.60 -11.41 18.27
N SER A 201 4.08 -10.20 18.56
CA SER A 201 3.29 -8.97 18.57
C SER A 201 4.20 -7.78 18.26
N TYR A 202 3.61 -6.71 17.73
CA TYR A 202 4.26 -5.42 17.55
C TYR A 202 3.77 -4.47 18.66
N PRO A 203 4.63 -4.11 19.63
CA PRO A 203 4.23 -3.27 20.75
C PRO A 203 4.23 -1.78 20.41
N GLY A 204 4.68 -1.38 19.22
CA GLY A 204 4.72 0.03 18.85
C GLY A 204 3.34 0.63 18.56
N PRO A 205 3.23 1.97 18.52
CA PRO A 205 1.99 2.64 18.22
C PRO A 205 1.43 2.20 16.87
N THR A 206 0.16 1.79 16.86
CA THR A 206 -0.52 1.36 15.64
C THR A 206 -1.83 2.11 15.45
N LEU A 207 -2.09 2.60 14.24
CA LEU A 207 -3.36 3.18 13.85
C LEU A 207 -3.94 2.40 12.68
N PHE A 208 -5.08 1.76 12.89
CA PHE A 208 -5.91 1.23 11.82
C PHE A 208 -6.91 2.30 11.41
N LEU A 209 -7.02 2.53 10.10
CA LEU A 209 -8.08 3.33 9.50
C LEU A 209 -9.03 2.38 8.77
N ALA A 210 -10.33 2.48 9.01
CA ALA A 210 -11.35 1.72 8.29
C ALA A 210 -12.29 2.67 7.55
N GLY A 211 -12.64 2.33 6.31
CA GLY A 211 -13.73 3.03 5.61
C GLY A 211 -15.08 2.61 6.19
N GLU A 212 -15.95 3.56 6.50
CA GLU A 212 -17.31 3.28 7.02
C GLU A 212 -18.09 2.29 6.13
N ASN A 213 -17.95 2.41 4.82
CA ASN A 213 -18.63 1.57 3.82
C ASN A 213 -17.77 0.38 3.36
N SER A 214 -16.64 0.12 4.03
CA SER A 214 -15.70 -0.93 3.63
C SER A 214 -15.97 -2.25 4.37
N PRO A 215 -16.01 -3.40 3.67
CA PRO A 215 -16.19 -4.71 4.29
C PRO A 215 -14.88 -5.33 4.81
N TYR A 216 -13.75 -4.63 4.75
CA TYR A 216 -12.44 -5.23 5.03
C TYR A 216 -12.19 -5.44 6.52
N ILE A 217 -12.32 -4.40 7.34
CA ILE A 217 -12.14 -4.50 8.80
C ILE A 217 -13.51 -4.73 9.44
N ARG A 218 -13.67 -5.88 10.10
CA ARG A 218 -14.93 -6.36 10.68
C ARG A 218 -14.69 -6.84 12.12
N PRO A 219 -15.72 -6.94 12.97
CA PRO A 219 -15.57 -7.31 14.38
C PRO A 219 -14.82 -8.63 14.61
N GLU A 220 -14.95 -9.61 13.71
CA GLU A 220 -14.21 -10.88 13.79
C GLU A 220 -12.68 -10.71 13.75
N HIS A 221 -12.17 -9.60 13.21
CA HIS A 221 -10.74 -9.32 13.13
C HIS A 221 -10.17 -8.70 14.42
N PHE A 222 -11.01 -8.16 15.31
CA PHE A 222 -10.55 -7.36 16.45
C PHE A 222 -9.71 -8.16 17.45
N MET A 223 -10.02 -9.44 17.65
CA MET A 223 -9.21 -10.32 18.50
C MET A 223 -7.80 -10.51 17.94
N THR A 224 -7.69 -10.75 16.63
CA THR A 224 -6.37 -10.90 15.97
C THR A 224 -5.61 -9.58 15.98
N MET A 225 -6.27 -8.46 15.71
CA MET A 225 -5.67 -7.12 15.77
C MET A 225 -5.13 -6.82 17.17
N ARG A 226 -5.91 -7.09 18.23
CA ARG A 226 -5.48 -6.89 19.62
C ARG A 226 -4.30 -7.78 20.00
N ARG A 227 -4.30 -9.04 19.56
CA ARG A 227 -3.20 -9.98 19.81
C ARG A 227 -1.89 -9.51 19.16
N LEU A 228 -1.97 -9.12 17.88
CA LEU A 228 -0.80 -8.80 17.08
C LEU A 228 -0.30 -7.36 17.29
N PHE A 229 -1.20 -6.43 17.59
CA PHE A 229 -0.93 -5.00 17.70
C PHE A 229 -1.57 -4.44 18.98
N PRO A 230 -1.11 -4.83 20.18
CA PRO A 230 -1.79 -4.50 21.45
C PRO A 230 -2.01 -3.00 21.69
N ASN A 231 -1.18 -2.14 21.10
CA ASN A 231 -1.28 -0.67 21.20
C ASN A 231 -1.96 -0.04 19.98
N TYR A 232 -2.94 -0.74 19.38
CA TYR A 232 -3.68 -0.21 18.24
C TYR A 232 -4.82 0.73 18.64
N ARG A 233 -5.03 1.75 17.83
CA ARG A 233 -6.29 2.50 17.72
C ARG A 233 -6.97 2.17 16.40
N LEU A 234 -8.28 2.23 16.37
CA LEU A 234 -9.08 2.09 15.16
C LEU A 234 -9.91 3.36 14.99
N GLU A 235 -9.73 4.03 13.85
CA GLU A 235 -10.49 5.22 13.47
C GLU A 235 -11.30 4.91 12.21
N LEU A 236 -12.53 5.42 12.17
CA LEU A 236 -13.41 5.31 11.01
C LEU A 236 -13.30 6.58 10.15
N ILE A 237 -13.28 6.40 8.84
CA ILE A 237 -13.46 7.48 7.88
C ILE A 237 -14.88 7.38 7.32
N GLU A 238 -15.72 8.32 7.74
CA GLU A 238 -17.10 8.44 7.28
C GLU A 238 -17.17 8.61 5.76
N LYS A 239 -18.22 8.04 5.16
CA LYS A 239 -18.54 8.12 3.73
C LYS A 239 -17.43 7.60 2.81
N ALA A 240 -16.56 6.73 3.32
CA ALA A 240 -15.50 6.11 2.56
C ALA A 240 -15.63 4.58 2.56
N GLY A 241 -15.36 3.96 1.42
CA GLY A 241 -15.14 2.53 1.23
C GLY A 241 -13.65 2.18 1.30
N HIS A 242 -13.24 1.18 0.52
CA HIS A 242 -11.87 0.64 0.59
C HIS A 242 -10.79 1.62 0.13
N TRP A 243 -11.14 2.55 -0.76
CA TRP A 243 -10.22 3.56 -1.28
C TRP A 243 -10.30 4.85 -0.47
N LEU A 244 -10.36 4.75 0.86
CA LEU A 244 -10.58 5.89 1.76
C LEU A 244 -9.64 7.09 1.55
N HIS A 245 -8.40 6.86 1.12
CA HIS A 245 -7.43 7.91 0.82
C HIS A 245 -7.70 8.61 -0.53
N VAL A 246 -8.50 8.00 -1.41
CA VAL A 246 -8.99 8.58 -2.66
C VAL A 246 -10.36 9.22 -2.45
N GLU A 247 -11.25 8.55 -1.73
CA GLU A 247 -12.64 8.96 -1.52
C GLU A 247 -12.77 10.10 -0.50
N ASN A 248 -11.93 10.13 0.54
CA ASN A 248 -11.89 11.20 1.52
C ASN A 248 -10.44 11.61 1.86
N PRO A 249 -9.72 12.22 0.89
CA PRO A 249 -8.29 12.52 1.03
C PRO A 249 -8.01 13.54 2.13
N GLY A 250 -8.96 14.44 2.41
CA GLY A 250 -8.83 15.44 3.47
C GLY A 250 -8.78 14.79 4.86
N ARG A 251 -9.77 13.95 5.18
CA ARG A 251 -9.83 13.26 6.47
C ARG A 251 -8.68 12.28 6.65
N PHE A 252 -8.29 11.57 5.59
CA PHE A 252 -7.13 10.69 5.64
C PHE A 252 -5.84 11.46 5.93
N ALA A 253 -5.61 12.60 5.25
CA ALA A 253 -4.42 13.42 5.47
C ALA A 253 -4.36 13.94 6.91
N GLU A 254 -5.48 14.42 7.46
CA GLU A 254 -5.56 14.89 8.84
C GLU A 254 -5.18 13.80 9.85
N LEU A 255 -5.77 12.61 9.73
CA LEU A 255 -5.48 11.47 10.62
C LEU A 255 -4.03 11.01 10.49
N LEU A 256 -3.50 10.97 9.26
CA LEU A 256 -2.11 10.63 8.98
C LEU A 256 -1.14 11.64 9.59
N GLU A 257 -1.36 12.94 9.38
CA GLU A 257 -0.51 14.01 9.92
C GLU A 257 -0.53 14.04 11.44
N ASN A 258 -1.70 13.88 12.05
CA ASN A 258 -1.83 13.80 13.51
C ASN A 258 -1.09 12.58 14.07
N PHE A 259 -1.21 11.42 13.42
CA PHE A 259 -0.49 10.21 13.82
C PHE A 259 1.03 10.37 13.70
N VAL A 260 1.52 10.86 12.56
CA VAL A 260 2.95 11.10 12.34
C VAL A 260 3.50 12.20 13.26
N GLY A 261 2.70 13.20 13.61
CA GLY A 261 3.09 14.27 14.53
C GLY A 261 3.16 13.84 16.00
N SER A 262 2.48 12.75 16.37
CA SER A 262 2.42 12.25 17.75
C SER A 262 3.63 11.40 18.16
N TYR A 263 4.45 10.96 17.20
CA TYR A 263 5.57 10.03 17.41
C TYR A 263 6.80 10.44 16.61
#